data_AF-A0A257M8Q8-F1
#
_entry.id   AF-A0A257M8Q8-F1
#
_cell.length_a   1.000
_cell.length_b   1.000
_cell.length_c   1.000
_cell.angle_alpha   90.00
_cell.angle_beta   90.00
_cell.angle_gamma   90.00
#
_symmetry.space_group_name_H-M   'P 1'
#
loop_
_entity.id
_entity.type
_entity.pdbx_description
1 polymer ?
#
loop_
_entity_poly.entity_id
_entity_poly.type
_entity_poly.pdbx_seq_one_letter_code
_entity_poly.pdbx_strand_id
1 'polypeptide(L)'
;LAERSESRQKAQAAWQEAQAEGREGFKYAQASSRINSDILEDGKRLILSLGLPVINAPSEGEAQAAYMALKGDVDHVASQDYDSLLFGAPQVVRNLAITGKRKLPRKSIYVDVEPEAIRLEQELNRLGISRKQLVEIGIMCGTDYNSGLDRVGPKTALKLIREKGDLESVLAASEQKIESFEEIRELFLHPSVSDDYEIRMKKPQLEDLVSFLVEERDFDRERVEKTAKKIEEVYRRGQSTLDRWF
;
A
#
# COMPACT_ATOMS: atom_id res chain seq x y z
N LEU A 1 -9.51 4.06 -14.12
CA LEU A 1 -8.26 4.72 -14.60
C LEU A 1 -8.47 6.13 -15.19
N ALA A 2 -9.45 6.33 -16.08
CA ALA A 2 -9.72 7.62 -16.74
C ALA A 2 -10.12 8.75 -15.76
N GLU A 3 -11.03 8.50 -14.81
CA GLU A 3 -11.45 9.50 -13.81
C GLU A 3 -10.31 9.92 -12.87
N ARG A 4 -9.45 8.96 -12.48
CA ARG A 4 -8.21 9.27 -11.75
C ARG A 4 -7.26 10.11 -12.59
N SER A 5 -7.14 9.83 -13.89
CA SER A 5 -6.33 10.64 -14.81
C SER A 5 -6.86 12.06 -14.95
N GLU A 6 -8.18 12.22 -15.02
CA GLU A 6 -8.84 13.53 -15.16
C GLU A 6 -8.76 14.34 -13.87
N SER A 7 -8.99 13.73 -12.72
CA SER A 7 -8.79 14.34 -11.40
C SER A 7 -7.34 14.76 -11.17
N ARG A 8 -6.38 13.95 -11.67
CA ARG A 8 -4.94 14.26 -11.65
C ARG A 8 -4.55 15.40 -12.59
N GLN A 9 -5.08 15.44 -13.81
CA GLN A 9 -4.86 16.55 -14.74
C GLN A 9 -5.39 17.87 -14.17
N LYS A 10 -6.57 17.83 -13.55
CA LYS A 10 -7.14 18.97 -12.83
C LYS A 10 -6.27 19.38 -11.64
N ALA A 11 -5.76 18.42 -10.87
CA ALA A 11 -4.83 18.69 -9.76
C ALA A 11 -3.48 19.24 -10.24
N GLN A 12 -2.95 18.79 -11.38
CA GLN A 12 -1.68 19.25 -11.94
C GLN A 12 -1.79 20.65 -12.57
N ALA A 13 -2.92 20.96 -13.23
CA ALA A 13 -3.21 22.32 -13.67
C ALA A 13 -3.35 23.28 -12.48
N ALA A 14 -4.08 22.88 -11.43
CA ALA A 14 -4.22 23.64 -10.20
C ALA A 14 -2.89 23.81 -9.44
N TRP A 15 -1.96 22.85 -9.56
CA TRP A 15 -0.61 22.95 -9.01
C TRP A 15 0.22 24.02 -9.72
N GLN A 16 0.23 24.02 -11.06
CA GLN A 16 0.97 24.99 -11.87
C GLN A 16 0.46 26.42 -11.66
N GLU A 17 -0.87 26.59 -11.57
CA GLU A 17 -1.51 27.87 -11.26
C GLU A 17 -1.16 28.35 -9.84
N ALA A 18 -1.22 27.48 -8.83
CA ALA A 18 -0.84 27.83 -7.46
C ALA A 18 0.65 28.21 -7.32
N GLN A 19 1.53 27.56 -8.10
CA GLN A 19 2.97 27.87 -8.12
C GLN A 19 3.24 29.23 -8.79
N ALA A 20 2.53 29.57 -9.87
CA ALA A 20 2.62 30.87 -10.53
C ALA A 20 2.09 32.03 -9.65
N GLU A 21 1.10 31.77 -8.79
CA GLU A 21 0.54 32.73 -7.84
C GLU A 21 1.30 32.83 -6.50
N GLY A 22 2.37 32.06 -6.30
CA GLY A 22 3.14 32.05 -5.05
C GLY A 22 2.38 31.49 -3.84
N ARG A 23 1.33 30.70 -4.05
CA ARG A 23 0.55 30.03 -3.00
C ARG A 23 1.14 28.66 -2.67
N GLU A 24 0.90 28.13 -1.46
CA GLU A 24 1.38 26.80 -1.05
C GLU A 24 0.81 25.67 -1.93
N GLY A 25 1.58 25.25 -2.95
CA GLY A 25 1.22 24.21 -3.91
C GLY A 25 1.33 22.76 -3.39
N PHE A 26 1.71 22.56 -2.12
CA PHE A 26 1.97 21.22 -1.55
C PHE A 26 0.77 20.26 -1.66
N LYS A 27 -0.46 20.80 -1.51
CA LYS A 27 -1.70 20.02 -1.64
C LYS A 27 -1.91 19.45 -3.05
N TYR A 28 -1.54 20.22 -4.07
CA TYR A 28 -1.71 19.80 -5.46
C TYR A 28 -0.56 18.91 -5.92
N ALA A 29 0.66 19.13 -5.42
CA ALA A 29 1.81 18.26 -5.64
C ALA A 29 1.59 16.83 -5.11
N GLN A 30 0.99 16.68 -3.93
CA GLN A 30 0.69 15.35 -3.37
C GLN A 30 -0.39 14.61 -4.20
N ALA A 31 -1.40 15.35 -4.68
CA ALA A 31 -2.48 14.79 -5.50
C ALA A 31 -2.09 14.57 -6.98
N SER A 32 -1.06 15.27 -7.48
CA SER A 32 -0.52 15.14 -8.84
C SER A 32 0.70 14.21 -8.93
N SER A 33 1.30 13.83 -7.79
CA SER A 33 2.49 12.99 -7.76
C SER A 33 2.24 11.65 -8.46
N ARG A 34 2.89 11.48 -9.61
CA ARG A 34 2.96 10.21 -10.33
C ARG A 34 4.23 9.51 -9.88
N ILE A 35 4.14 8.24 -9.51
CA ILE A 35 5.31 7.37 -9.50
C ILE A 35 5.76 7.26 -10.97
N ASN A 36 6.84 7.96 -11.31
CA ASN A 36 7.48 7.86 -12.62
C ASN A 36 8.60 6.79 -12.57
N SER A 37 9.21 6.51 -13.72
CA SER A 37 10.34 5.58 -13.84
C SER A 37 11.46 5.94 -12.88
N ASP A 38 11.77 7.23 -12.78
CA ASP A 38 12.92 7.71 -12.01
C ASP A 38 12.71 7.47 -10.51
N ILE A 39 11.50 7.72 -9.98
CA ILE A 39 11.14 7.41 -8.58
C ILE A 39 11.25 5.91 -8.31
N LEU A 40 10.84 5.06 -9.27
CA LEU A 40 10.94 3.61 -9.14
C LEU A 40 12.40 3.16 -9.14
N GLU A 41 13.19 3.65 -10.08
CA GLU A 41 14.61 3.30 -10.21
C GLU A 41 15.42 3.77 -9.00
N ASP A 42 15.23 5.02 -8.57
CA ASP A 42 15.85 5.59 -7.38
C ASP A 42 15.43 4.84 -6.11
N GLY A 43 14.14 4.53 -5.98
CA GLY A 43 13.61 3.75 -4.86
C GLY A 43 14.22 2.35 -4.79
N LYS A 44 14.29 1.66 -5.94
CA LYS A 44 14.94 0.33 -6.02
C LYS A 44 16.43 0.42 -5.71
N ARG A 45 17.14 1.39 -6.28
CA ARG A 45 18.57 1.60 -6.01
C ARG A 45 18.82 1.86 -4.53
N LEU A 46 18.02 2.71 -3.90
CA LEU A 46 18.10 2.97 -2.47
C LEU A 46 17.91 1.69 -1.64
N ILE A 47 16.84 0.93 -1.88
CA ILE A 47 16.54 -0.32 -1.14
C ILE A 47 17.66 -1.35 -1.33
N LEU A 48 18.17 -1.50 -2.55
CA LEU A 48 19.26 -2.42 -2.86
C LEU A 48 20.59 -1.99 -2.20
N SER A 49 20.91 -0.69 -2.18
CA SER A 49 22.07 -0.16 -1.47
C SER A 49 21.97 -0.35 0.05
N LEU A 50 20.76 -0.40 0.60
CA LEU A 50 20.53 -0.81 2.00
C LEU A 50 20.72 -2.31 2.24
N GLY A 51 20.96 -3.10 1.20
CA GLY A 51 21.10 -4.55 1.28
C GLY A 51 19.77 -5.29 1.42
N LEU A 52 18.64 -4.63 1.15
CA LEU A 52 17.31 -5.22 1.25
C LEU A 52 16.87 -5.79 -0.11
N PRO A 53 16.16 -6.94 -0.13
CA PRO A 53 15.66 -7.51 -1.38
C PRO A 53 14.51 -6.66 -1.95
N VAL A 54 14.47 -6.59 -3.29
CA VAL A 54 13.35 -6.01 -4.05
C VAL A 54 12.77 -7.12 -4.92
N ILE A 55 11.45 -7.29 -4.86
CA ILE A 55 10.73 -8.29 -5.63
C ILE A 55 9.87 -7.57 -6.65
N ASN A 56 9.97 -7.97 -7.92
CA ASN A 56 9.10 -7.45 -8.98
C ASN A 56 7.90 -8.38 -9.10
N ALA A 57 6.72 -7.91 -8.68
CA ALA A 57 5.48 -8.62 -8.91
C ALA A 57 5.16 -8.69 -10.42
N PRO A 58 4.55 -9.77 -10.92
CA PRO A 58 4.10 -9.85 -12.31
C PRO A 58 2.89 -8.94 -12.59
N SER A 59 2.18 -8.52 -11.53
CA SER A 59 1.04 -7.62 -11.59
C SER A 59 1.03 -6.72 -10.34
N GLU A 60 0.04 -6.85 -9.46
CA GLU A 60 -0.09 -6.03 -8.25
C GLU A 60 0.93 -6.41 -7.16
N GLY A 61 1.62 -5.41 -6.63
CA GLY A 61 2.58 -5.60 -5.53
C GLY A 61 1.91 -6.14 -4.26
N GLU A 62 0.70 -5.68 -3.96
CA GLU A 62 -0.09 -6.16 -2.82
C GLU A 62 -0.51 -7.62 -2.96
N ALA A 63 -0.80 -8.06 -4.18
CA ALA A 63 -1.13 -9.46 -4.46
C ALA A 63 0.09 -10.36 -4.24
N GLN A 64 1.26 -9.96 -4.76
CA GLN A 64 2.51 -10.70 -4.55
C GLN A 64 2.87 -10.76 -3.06
N ALA A 65 2.73 -9.64 -2.33
CA ALA A 65 3.01 -9.61 -0.89
C ALA A 65 2.04 -10.51 -0.10
N ALA A 66 0.74 -10.47 -0.43
CA ALA A 66 -0.26 -11.35 0.17
C ALA A 66 0.05 -12.83 -0.11
N TYR A 67 0.46 -13.16 -1.33
CA TYR A 67 0.86 -14.52 -1.71
C TYR A 67 2.07 -15.01 -0.91
N MET A 68 3.12 -14.19 -0.80
CA MET A 68 4.31 -14.54 -0.01
C MET A 68 3.95 -14.77 1.47
N ALA A 69 3.05 -13.94 2.02
CA ALA A 69 2.59 -14.10 3.40
C ALA A 69 1.75 -15.37 3.60
N LEU A 70 0.88 -15.70 2.63
CA LEU A 70 0.10 -16.95 2.63
C LEU A 70 1.00 -18.19 2.57
N LYS A 71 2.08 -18.13 1.79
CA LYS A 71 3.08 -19.20 1.66
C LYS A 71 3.96 -19.36 2.91
N GLY A 72 3.99 -18.35 3.78
CA GLY A 72 4.82 -18.33 4.98
C GLY A 72 6.26 -17.85 4.75
N ASP A 73 6.54 -17.24 3.60
CA ASP A 73 7.87 -16.69 3.30
C ASP A 73 8.10 -15.33 3.99
N VAL A 74 7.03 -14.65 4.39
CA VAL A 74 7.02 -13.45 5.22
C VAL A 74 5.91 -13.52 6.26
N ASP A 75 6.10 -12.89 7.42
CA ASP A 75 5.10 -12.91 8.50
C ASP A 75 3.92 -11.95 8.26
N HIS A 76 4.17 -10.81 7.62
CA HIS A 76 3.24 -9.69 7.54
C HIS A 76 3.35 -8.93 6.22
N VAL A 77 2.22 -8.39 5.74
CA VAL A 77 2.20 -7.41 4.66
C VAL A 77 2.09 -6.00 5.25
N ALA A 78 2.96 -5.08 4.86
CA ALA A 78 2.87 -3.69 5.29
C ALA A 78 2.28 -2.81 4.18
N SER A 79 1.07 -2.30 4.35
CA SER A 79 0.41 -1.39 3.40
C SER A 79 -0.49 -0.37 4.11
N GLN A 80 -0.74 0.77 3.45
CA GLN A 80 -1.78 1.72 3.86
C GLN A 80 -3.14 1.42 3.22
N ASP A 81 -3.19 0.55 2.22
CA ASP A 81 -4.42 0.14 1.58
C ASP A 81 -4.92 -1.18 2.16
N TYR A 82 -6.12 -1.59 1.77
CA TYR A 82 -6.76 -2.82 2.26
C TYR A 82 -6.77 -3.92 1.21
N ASP A 83 -6.24 -3.69 0.01
CA ASP A 83 -6.31 -4.65 -1.10
C ASP A 83 -5.55 -5.93 -0.78
N SER A 84 -4.48 -5.85 -0.01
CA SER A 84 -3.73 -7.00 0.52
C SER A 84 -4.64 -7.97 1.28
N LEU A 85 -5.64 -7.48 2.03
CA LEU A 85 -6.64 -8.33 2.70
C LEU A 85 -7.57 -9.00 1.68
N LEU A 86 -7.94 -8.29 0.61
CA LEU A 86 -8.75 -8.82 -0.49
C LEU A 86 -7.98 -9.93 -1.26
N PHE A 87 -6.68 -9.74 -1.47
CA PHE A 87 -5.75 -10.74 -2.00
C PHE A 87 -5.43 -11.87 -1.02
N GLY A 88 -5.92 -11.79 0.23
CA GLY A 88 -5.89 -12.88 1.19
C GLY A 88 -4.72 -12.86 2.16
N ALA A 89 -4.01 -11.74 2.29
CA ALA A 89 -2.94 -11.60 3.28
C ALA A 89 -3.47 -11.96 4.69
N PRO A 90 -2.83 -12.91 5.40
CA PRO A 90 -3.29 -13.34 6.72
C PRO A 90 -3.25 -12.21 7.76
N GLN A 91 -2.20 -11.38 7.69
CA GLN A 91 -2.02 -10.23 8.55
C GLN A 91 -1.44 -9.04 7.79
N VAL A 92 -2.10 -7.88 7.91
CA VAL A 92 -1.67 -6.61 7.32
C VAL A 92 -1.32 -5.62 8.43
N VAL A 93 -0.15 -4.99 8.35
CA VAL A 93 0.32 -3.95 9.26
C VAL A 93 0.23 -2.59 8.57
N ARG A 94 -0.69 -1.76 9.05
CA ARG A 94 -0.86 -0.39 8.60
C ARG A 94 0.01 0.57 9.40
N ASN A 95 0.13 1.79 8.89
CA ASN A 95 0.86 2.91 9.49
C ASN A 95 2.38 2.74 9.71
N LEU A 96 2.99 1.61 9.33
CA LEU A 96 4.42 1.36 9.57
C LEU A 96 5.35 2.44 8.97
N ALA A 97 5.04 2.94 7.78
CA ALA A 97 5.84 3.96 7.09
C ALA A 97 5.54 5.41 7.55
N ILE A 98 4.50 5.62 8.36
CA ILE A 98 3.99 6.95 8.73
C ILE A 98 3.87 7.14 10.26
N THR A 99 4.47 6.24 11.05
CA THR A 99 4.44 6.30 12.51
C THR A 99 5.03 7.60 13.05
N GLY A 100 4.37 8.19 14.05
CA GLY A 100 4.83 9.39 14.76
C GLY A 100 3.81 10.53 14.78
N LYS A 101 4.26 11.72 15.23
CA LYS A 101 3.42 12.91 15.34
C LYS A 101 3.12 13.53 13.98
N ARG A 102 1.90 13.35 13.49
CA ARG A 102 1.44 13.96 12.24
C ARG A 102 0.58 15.18 12.52
N LYS A 103 0.96 16.33 11.96
CA LYS A 103 0.09 17.51 11.91
C LYS A 103 -1.04 17.26 10.91
N LEU A 104 -2.29 17.40 11.35
CA LEU A 104 -3.44 17.32 10.47
C LEU A 104 -3.40 18.48 9.45
N PRO A 105 -3.61 18.21 8.14
CA PRO A 105 -3.74 19.28 7.17
C PRO A 105 -4.83 20.25 7.61
N ARG A 106 -4.52 21.55 7.62
CA ARG A 106 -5.45 22.64 8.01
C ARG A 106 -5.88 22.69 9.47
N LYS A 107 -5.30 21.88 10.37
CA LYS A 107 -5.59 21.95 11.81
C LYS A 107 -4.29 22.02 12.61
N SER A 108 -4.27 22.84 13.67
CA SER A 108 -3.15 22.88 14.64
C SER A 108 -3.21 21.71 15.62
N ILE A 109 -3.56 20.51 15.12
CA ILE A 109 -3.72 19.29 15.90
C ILE A 109 -2.70 18.29 15.39
N TYR A 110 -1.94 17.71 16.30
CA TYR A 110 -1.06 16.60 16.04
C TYR A 110 -1.76 15.31 16.45
N VAL A 111 -1.73 14.32 15.58
CA VAL A 111 -2.22 12.97 15.85
C VAL A 111 -1.02 12.06 15.94
N ASP A 112 -0.95 11.30 17.02
CA ASP A 112 -0.02 10.19 17.13
C ASP A 112 -0.57 9.02 16.31
N VAL A 113 0.17 8.63 15.27
CA VAL A 113 -0.18 7.50 14.41
C VAL A 113 0.64 6.30 14.86
N GLU A 114 -0.05 5.27 15.35
CA GLU A 114 0.54 4.01 15.78
C GLU A 114 0.37 2.92 14.73
N PRO A 115 1.30 1.93 14.66
CA PRO A 115 1.10 0.73 13.86
C PRO A 115 -0.20 0.03 14.23
N GLU A 116 -0.94 -0.41 13.21
CA GLU A 116 -2.18 -1.16 13.38
C GLU A 116 -2.03 -2.50 12.66
N ALA A 117 -2.31 -3.61 13.37
CA ALA A 117 -2.27 -4.94 12.80
C ALA A 117 -3.69 -5.48 12.60
N ILE A 118 -4.03 -5.87 11.37
CA ILE A 118 -5.33 -6.43 11.01
C ILE A 118 -5.12 -7.90 10.64
N ARG A 119 -5.85 -8.80 11.32
CA ARG A 119 -5.84 -10.24 11.06
C ARG A 119 -7.07 -10.63 10.25
N LEU A 120 -6.87 -11.09 9.02
CA LEU A 120 -7.95 -11.35 8.08
C LEU A 120 -8.96 -12.35 8.63
N GLU A 121 -8.51 -13.50 9.12
CA GLU A 121 -9.39 -14.54 9.64
C GLU A 121 -10.24 -14.05 10.83
N GLN A 122 -9.64 -13.26 11.72
CA GLN A 122 -10.32 -12.73 12.89
C GLN A 122 -11.44 -11.76 12.50
N GLU A 123 -11.18 -10.91 11.49
CA GLU A 123 -12.18 -9.98 10.95
C GLU A 123 -13.27 -10.68 10.15
N LEU A 124 -12.92 -11.67 9.33
CA LEU A 124 -13.89 -12.50 8.61
C LEU A 124 -14.84 -13.22 9.57
N ASN A 125 -14.31 -13.81 10.64
CA ASN A 125 -15.10 -14.46 11.69
C ASN A 125 -15.99 -13.47 12.43
N ARG A 126 -15.47 -12.30 12.82
CA ARG A 126 -16.24 -11.23 13.45
C ARG A 126 -17.39 -10.74 12.56
N LEU A 127 -17.14 -10.66 11.26
CA LEU A 127 -18.11 -10.23 10.25
C LEU A 127 -18.98 -11.39 9.73
N GLY A 128 -18.72 -12.64 10.09
CA GLY A 128 -19.49 -13.79 9.64
C GLY A 128 -19.57 -13.90 8.12
N ILE A 129 -18.47 -13.61 7.42
CA ILE A 129 -18.37 -13.65 5.95
C ILE A 129 -17.11 -14.39 5.51
N SER A 130 -17.14 -14.92 4.30
CA SER A 130 -15.96 -15.50 3.64
C SER A 130 -15.10 -14.41 2.98
N ARG A 131 -13.87 -14.77 2.58
CA ARG A 131 -13.00 -13.90 1.78
C ARG A 131 -13.64 -13.52 0.43
N LYS A 132 -14.31 -14.46 -0.25
CA LYS A 132 -15.08 -14.18 -1.49
C LYS A 132 -16.10 -13.08 -1.26
N GLN A 133 -16.85 -13.18 -0.16
CA GLN A 133 -17.83 -12.17 0.22
C GLN A 133 -17.19 -10.83 0.60
N LEU A 134 -16.02 -10.83 1.23
CA LEU A 134 -15.26 -9.59 1.47
C LEU A 134 -14.85 -8.90 0.16
N VAL A 135 -14.38 -9.67 -0.83
CA VAL A 135 -14.07 -9.16 -2.18
C VAL A 135 -15.32 -8.58 -2.84
N GLU A 136 -16.46 -9.28 -2.78
CA GLU A 136 -17.74 -8.80 -3.31
C GLU A 136 -18.22 -7.52 -2.62
N ILE A 137 -17.99 -7.39 -1.30
CA ILE A 137 -18.23 -6.17 -0.56
C ILE A 137 -17.38 -5.02 -1.10
N GLY A 138 -16.08 -5.26 -1.34
CA GLY A 138 -15.19 -4.29 -1.98
C GLY A 138 -15.70 -3.85 -3.34
N ILE A 139 -16.06 -4.81 -4.20
CA ILE A 139 -16.61 -4.55 -5.54
C ILE A 139 -17.88 -3.70 -5.46
N MET A 140 -18.82 -3.98 -4.54
CA MET A 140 -20.03 -3.15 -4.40
C MET A 140 -19.73 -1.74 -3.89
N CYS A 141 -18.72 -1.56 -3.04
CA CYS A 141 -18.33 -0.24 -2.52
C CYS A 141 -17.51 0.57 -3.53
N GLY A 142 -16.98 -0.09 -4.56
CA GLY A 142 -16.04 0.47 -5.52
C GLY A 142 -14.60 0.12 -5.17
N THR A 143 -13.84 -0.21 -6.22
CA THR A 143 -12.41 -0.52 -6.17
C THR A 143 -11.66 0.33 -7.19
N ASP A 144 -10.37 0.08 -7.34
CA ASP A 144 -9.57 0.69 -8.41
C ASP A 144 -10.04 0.29 -9.82
N TYR A 145 -10.77 -0.83 -9.90
CA TYR A 145 -11.22 -1.48 -11.14
C TYR A 145 -12.68 -1.17 -11.50
N ASN A 146 -13.50 -0.74 -10.54
CA ASN A 146 -14.91 -0.39 -10.79
C ASN A 146 -15.44 0.71 -9.85
N SER A 147 -16.47 1.42 -10.29
CA SER A 147 -17.10 2.50 -9.52
C SER A 147 -17.95 2.06 -8.32
N GLY A 148 -18.25 0.78 -8.21
CA GLY A 148 -19.21 0.26 -7.23
C GLY A 148 -20.68 0.54 -7.60
N LEU A 149 -21.56 0.24 -6.66
CA LEU A 149 -23.00 0.50 -6.74
C LEU A 149 -23.32 1.88 -6.15
N ASP A 150 -24.26 2.60 -6.79
CA ASP A 150 -24.74 3.87 -6.29
C ASP A 150 -25.41 3.72 -4.91
N ARG A 151 -24.99 4.58 -3.98
CA ARG A 151 -25.43 4.63 -2.57
C ARG A 151 -25.23 3.35 -1.77
N VAL A 152 -24.34 2.46 -2.21
CA VAL A 152 -23.98 1.26 -1.44
C VAL A 152 -22.60 1.45 -0.82
N GLY A 153 -22.57 1.74 0.48
CA GLY A 153 -21.34 1.77 1.27
C GLY A 153 -21.08 0.44 2.01
N PRO A 154 -19.96 0.33 2.75
CA PRO A 154 -19.51 -0.93 3.38
C PRO A 154 -20.55 -1.60 4.28
N LYS A 155 -21.30 -0.81 5.07
CA LYS A 155 -22.34 -1.34 5.95
C LYS A 155 -23.52 -1.93 5.17
N THR A 156 -23.94 -1.24 4.10
CA THR A 156 -25.05 -1.68 3.23
C THR A 156 -24.63 -2.91 2.44
N ALA A 157 -23.43 -2.90 1.86
CA ALA A 157 -22.85 -4.04 1.15
C ALA A 157 -22.78 -5.29 2.05
N LEU A 158 -22.26 -5.17 3.27
CA LEU A 158 -22.21 -6.28 4.23
C LEU A 158 -23.61 -6.82 4.57
N LYS A 159 -24.59 -5.94 4.76
CA LYS A 159 -25.98 -6.33 5.03
C LYS A 159 -26.54 -7.13 3.83
N LEU A 160 -26.39 -6.61 2.62
CA LEU A 160 -26.88 -7.24 1.40
C LEU A 160 -26.27 -8.63 1.20
N ILE A 161 -24.96 -8.78 1.41
CA ILE A 161 -24.27 -10.07 1.30
C ILE A 161 -24.73 -11.07 2.35
N ARG A 162 -24.94 -10.63 3.59
CA ARG A 162 -25.49 -11.52 4.63
C ARG A 162 -26.93 -11.96 4.34
N GLU A 163 -27.73 -11.11 3.69
CA GLU A 163 -29.13 -11.42 3.35
C GLU A 163 -29.27 -12.25 2.07
N LYS A 164 -28.42 -12.01 1.07
CA LYS A 164 -28.53 -12.58 -0.28
C LYS A 164 -27.51 -13.67 -0.58
N GLY A 165 -26.43 -13.76 0.17
CA GLY A 165 -25.36 -14.76 0.02
C GLY A 165 -24.21 -14.28 -0.86
N ASP A 166 -24.50 -13.77 -2.06
CA ASP A 166 -23.50 -13.39 -3.07
C ASP A 166 -23.89 -12.13 -3.87
N LEU A 167 -22.91 -11.58 -4.59
CA LEU A 167 -23.09 -10.38 -5.42
C LEU A 167 -24.09 -10.60 -6.56
N GLU A 168 -24.11 -11.77 -7.18
CA GLU A 168 -25.04 -12.14 -8.25
C GLU A 168 -26.49 -11.97 -7.79
N SER A 169 -26.83 -12.50 -6.61
CA SER A 169 -28.15 -12.41 -6.01
C SER A 169 -28.50 -10.97 -5.60
N VAL A 170 -27.51 -10.18 -5.20
CA VAL A 170 -27.69 -8.74 -4.93
C VAL A 170 -28.00 -7.98 -6.23
N LEU A 171 -27.25 -8.22 -7.30
CA LEU A 171 -27.46 -7.59 -8.60
C LEU A 171 -28.79 -8.02 -9.23
N ALA A 172 -29.18 -9.29 -9.13
CA ALA A 172 -30.46 -9.78 -9.62
C ALA A 172 -31.67 -9.14 -8.91
N ALA A 173 -31.49 -8.70 -7.66
CA ALA A 173 -32.50 -8.00 -6.87
C ALA A 173 -32.43 -6.47 -6.99
N SER A 174 -31.49 -5.95 -7.78
CA SER A 174 -31.23 -4.52 -7.98
C SER A 174 -31.44 -4.14 -9.45
N GLU A 175 -31.74 -2.87 -9.73
CA GLU A 175 -31.75 -2.35 -11.10
C GLU A 175 -30.33 -1.93 -11.57
N GLN A 176 -29.36 -1.94 -10.65
CA GLN A 176 -27.98 -1.55 -10.91
C GLN A 176 -27.16 -2.72 -11.44
N LYS A 177 -26.11 -2.41 -12.21
CA LYS A 177 -25.16 -3.38 -12.77
C LYS A 177 -23.74 -2.95 -12.48
N ILE A 178 -22.86 -3.92 -12.28
CA ILE A 178 -21.41 -3.72 -12.29
C ILE A 178 -20.91 -4.51 -13.49
N GLU A 179 -20.31 -3.83 -14.46
CA GLU A 179 -19.67 -4.51 -15.59
C GLU A 179 -18.41 -5.23 -15.11
N SER A 180 -18.17 -6.42 -15.65
CA SER A 180 -16.98 -7.23 -15.40
C SER A 180 -16.67 -7.53 -13.92
N PHE A 181 -17.71 -7.69 -13.08
CA PHE A 181 -17.48 -7.97 -11.67
C PHE A 181 -16.85 -9.34 -11.46
N GLU A 182 -17.11 -10.30 -12.35
CA GLU A 182 -16.51 -11.63 -12.35
C GLU A 182 -15.00 -11.57 -12.58
N GLU A 183 -14.54 -10.79 -13.55
CA GLU A 183 -13.10 -10.61 -13.81
C GLU A 183 -12.40 -9.90 -12.65
N ILE A 184 -13.06 -8.90 -12.04
CA ILE A 184 -12.51 -8.20 -10.86
C ILE A 184 -12.44 -9.15 -9.66
N ARG A 185 -13.48 -9.96 -9.44
CA ARG A 185 -13.47 -10.96 -8.39
C ARG A 185 -12.34 -11.97 -8.61
N GLU A 186 -12.18 -12.45 -9.85
CA GLU A 186 -11.13 -13.39 -10.21
C GLU A 186 -9.74 -12.79 -10.00
N LEU A 187 -9.53 -11.52 -10.35
CA LEU A 187 -8.29 -10.80 -10.09
C LEU A 187 -7.92 -10.83 -8.60
N PHE A 188 -8.88 -10.62 -7.70
CA PHE A 188 -8.60 -10.66 -6.26
C PHE A 188 -8.44 -12.07 -5.73
N LEU A 189 -9.26 -13.03 -6.18
CA LEU A 189 -9.24 -14.40 -5.65
C LEU A 189 -8.08 -15.24 -6.18
N HIS A 190 -7.72 -15.05 -7.45
CA HIS A 190 -6.66 -15.77 -8.16
C HIS A 190 -5.74 -14.77 -8.90
N PRO A 191 -5.02 -13.90 -8.16
CA PRO A 191 -4.16 -12.90 -8.78
C PRO A 191 -2.98 -13.54 -9.51
N SER A 192 -2.46 -12.82 -10.51
CA SER A 192 -1.17 -13.16 -11.13
C SER A 192 -0.05 -12.88 -10.14
N VAL A 193 0.62 -13.94 -9.70
CA VAL A 193 1.74 -13.94 -8.74
C VAL A 193 2.84 -14.86 -9.23
N SER A 194 4.05 -14.68 -8.73
CA SER A 194 5.23 -15.44 -9.13
C SER A 194 5.88 -16.13 -7.94
N ASP A 195 6.39 -17.34 -8.14
CA ASP A 195 7.32 -18.01 -7.22
C ASP A 195 8.80 -17.69 -7.52
N ASP A 196 9.07 -16.98 -8.61
CA ASP A 196 10.42 -16.58 -9.02
C ASP A 196 10.86 -15.33 -8.24
N TYR A 197 11.23 -15.54 -6.97
CA TYR A 197 11.83 -14.54 -6.10
C TYR A 197 12.75 -15.17 -5.05
N GLU A 198 13.68 -14.38 -4.52
CA GLU A 198 14.55 -14.77 -3.40
C GLU A 198 14.52 -13.68 -2.32
N ILE A 199 14.21 -14.07 -1.08
CA ILE A 199 14.27 -13.17 0.08
C ILE A 199 15.64 -13.32 0.73
N ARG A 200 16.60 -12.53 0.28
CA ARG A 200 17.95 -12.54 0.84
C ARG A 200 18.46 -11.14 1.13
N MET A 201 18.73 -10.87 2.40
CA MET A 201 19.43 -9.66 2.81
C MET A 201 20.91 -9.76 2.49
N LYS A 202 21.49 -8.65 2.02
CA LYS A 202 22.91 -8.49 1.68
C LYS A 202 23.54 -7.46 2.62
N LYS A 203 24.87 -7.38 2.61
CA LYS A 203 25.58 -6.32 3.31
C LYS A 203 25.21 -4.95 2.69
N PRO A 204 24.81 -3.94 3.49
CA PRO A 204 24.56 -2.59 2.99
C PRO A 204 25.80 -2.01 2.29
N GLN A 205 25.59 -1.40 1.12
CA GLN A 205 26.60 -0.67 0.35
C GLN A 205 26.54 0.82 0.71
N LEU A 206 27.10 1.17 1.87
CA LEU A 206 26.95 2.51 2.45
C LEU A 206 27.71 3.59 1.68
N GLU A 207 28.83 3.25 1.05
CA GLU A 207 29.60 4.18 0.20
C GLU A 207 28.78 4.56 -1.03
N ASP A 208 28.26 3.57 -1.75
CA ASP A 208 27.37 3.77 -2.91
C ASP A 208 26.11 4.54 -2.52
N LEU A 209 25.54 4.26 -1.34
CA LEU A 209 24.38 4.98 -0.82
C LEU A 209 24.68 6.46 -0.61
N VAL A 210 25.83 6.79 0.02
CA VAL A 210 26.23 8.17 0.28
C VAL A 210 26.51 8.90 -1.02
N SER A 211 27.26 8.30 -1.95
CA SER A 211 27.53 8.91 -3.26
C SER A 211 26.22 9.14 -4.03
N PHE A 212 25.34 8.15 -4.13
CA PHE A 212 24.05 8.30 -4.81
C PHE A 212 23.20 9.44 -4.23
N LEU A 213 23.03 9.49 -2.91
CA LEU A 213 22.17 10.51 -2.30
C LEU A 213 22.80 11.91 -2.32
N VAL A 214 24.10 12.03 -2.07
CA VAL A 214 24.77 13.33 -1.93
C VAL A 214 25.18 13.90 -3.29
N GLU A 215 25.75 13.08 -4.17
CA GLU A 215 26.35 13.53 -5.43
C GLU A 215 25.35 13.57 -6.58
N GLU A 216 24.38 12.65 -6.62
CA GLU A 216 23.40 12.58 -7.71
C GLU A 216 22.02 13.17 -7.36
N ARG A 217 21.71 13.32 -6.07
CA ARG A 217 20.39 13.76 -5.57
C ARG A 217 20.46 14.92 -4.58
N ASP A 218 21.65 15.51 -4.40
CA ASP A 218 21.89 16.73 -3.61
C ASP A 218 21.39 16.68 -2.14
N PHE A 219 21.41 15.50 -1.53
CA PHE A 219 21.10 15.38 -0.09
C PHE A 219 22.23 15.92 0.77
N ASP A 220 21.88 16.43 1.95
CA ASP A 220 22.82 16.89 2.96
C ASP A 220 23.78 15.76 3.41
N ARG A 221 25.08 15.94 3.14
CA ARG A 221 26.12 14.95 3.41
C ARG A 221 26.16 14.53 4.87
N GLU A 222 26.15 15.49 5.79
CA GLU A 222 26.26 15.20 7.23
C GLU A 222 25.08 14.32 7.70
N ARG A 223 23.87 14.64 7.26
CA ARG A 223 22.65 13.88 7.58
C ARG A 223 22.68 12.47 7.00
N VAL A 224 23.12 12.32 5.75
CA VAL A 224 23.21 11.00 5.09
C VAL A 224 24.27 10.14 5.79
N GLU A 225 25.47 10.66 6.02
CA GLU A 225 26.57 9.94 6.70
C GLU A 225 26.18 9.52 8.13
N LYS A 226 25.49 10.41 8.87
CA LYS A 226 24.97 10.08 10.21
C LYS A 226 23.97 8.93 10.16
N THR A 227 23.12 8.88 9.14
CA THR A 227 22.13 7.81 8.95
C THR A 227 22.80 6.51 8.52
N ALA A 228 23.77 6.57 7.61
CA ALA A 228 24.57 5.43 7.17
C ALA A 228 25.30 4.76 8.34
N LYS A 229 25.92 5.55 9.24
CA LYS A 229 26.56 5.03 10.47
C LYS A 229 25.58 4.26 11.37
N LYS A 230 24.35 4.78 11.54
CA LYS A 230 23.30 4.07 12.30
C LYS A 230 22.91 2.74 11.66
N ILE A 231 22.76 2.72 10.33
CA ILE A 231 22.45 1.49 9.58
C ILE A 231 23.59 0.47 9.76
N GLU A 232 24.84 0.93 9.70
CA GLU A 232 26.01 0.07 9.92
C GLU A 232 26.03 -0.54 11.32
N GLU A 233 25.75 0.25 12.35
CA GLU A 233 25.66 -0.23 13.73
C GLU A 233 24.56 -1.28 13.89
N VAL A 234 23.38 -1.06 13.31
CA VAL A 234 22.27 -2.02 13.34
C VAL A 234 22.66 -3.31 12.65
N TYR A 235 23.29 -3.23 11.46
CA TYR A 235 23.76 -4.40 10.72
C TYR A 235 24.82 -5.20 11.50
N ARG A 236 25.83 -4.52 12.08
CA ARG A 236 26.90 -5.18 12.86
C ARG A 236 26.37 -5.84 14.14
N ARG A 237 25.31 -5.31 14.74
CA ARG A 237 24.71 -5.84 15.97
C ARG A 237 24.08 -7.23 15.77
N GLY A 238 23.78 -7.64 14.54
CA GLY A 238 23.28 -8.99 14.24
C GLY A 238 21.92 -9.30 14.89
N GLN A 239 21.62 -10.60 15.01
CA GLN A 239 20.34 -11.12 15.52
C GLN A 239 20.16 -10.78 17.02
N SER A 240 18.99 -10.25 17.37
CA SER A 240 18.63 -9.87 18.74
C SER A 240 18.60 -11.08 19.68
N THR A 241 19.19 -10.96 20.88
CA THR A 241 18.99 -11.92 21.97
C THR A 241 17.55 -11.87 22.49
N LEU A 242 17.11 -12.95 23.15
CA LEU A 242 15.78 -13.07 23.77
C LEU A 242 15.43 -11.89 24.70
N ASP A 243 16.41 -11.33 25.41
CA ASP A 243 16.26 -10.19 26.33
C ASP A 243 15.83 -8.87 25.65
N ARG A 244 15.83 -8.82 24.32
CA ARG A 244 15.32 -7.66 23.55
C ARG A 244 13.90 -7.84 23.02
N TRP A 245 13.36 -9.06 23.10
CA TRP A 245 12.02 -9.37 22.60
C TRP A 245 10.93 -9.21 23.66
N PHE A 246 11.31 -9.22 24.95
CA PHE A 246 10.43 -9.11 26.12
C PHE A 246 10.91 -8.00 27.05
#